data_AF-A0AAN7PQQ2-F1
#
_entry.id   AF-A0AAN7PQQ2-F1
#
_cell.length_a   1.000
_cell.length_b   1.000
_cell.length_c   1.000
_cell.angle_alpha   90.00
_cell.angle_beta   90.00
_cell.angle_gamma   90.00
#
_symmetry.space_group_name_H-M   'P 1'
#
loop_
_entity.id
_entity.type
_entity.pdbx_description
1 polymer ?
#
loop_
_entity_poly.entity_id
_entity_poly.type
_entity_poly.pdbx_seq_one_letter_code
_entity_poly.pdbx_strand_id
1 'polypeptide(L)'
;MEEMDKVQAVKLFSKHTFKEDHLPPPTDYLDLSYRAVSAVGRLPLALKIIGSHLHGKHKDEWEQSIHTLSRIPQKDVQKKLRLSYDSLDYRAQQIFLDIACFFNKEKINAMYMWEACNFHPESALGDLLSMSLVKIIDGKFLMHDQLRDLGRDLVCIEDFIDHGRRSRLWQHKEASAVLRRAEGTKKFKRSVYLKMPFVLDMEN
;
A
#
# COMPACT_ATOMS: atom_id res chain seq x y z
N MET A 1 21.97 2.07 18.10
CA MET A 1 21.86 3.53 17.92
C MET A 1 20.80 3.98 18.91
N GLU A 2 21.14 4.76 19.93
CA GLU A 2 20.15 5.24 20.90
C GLU A 2 19.23 6.25 20.21
N GLU A 3 17.93 5.96 20.18
CA GLU A 3 16.94 6.91 19.71
C GLU A 3 16.80 8.04 20.73
N MET A 4 16.94 9.28 20.27
CA MET A 4 16.84 10.46 21.13
C MET A 4 15.47 10.51 21.80
N ASP A 5 15.41 11.03 23.03
CA ASP A 5 14.14 11.21 23.74
C ASP A 5 13.16 12.08 22.91
N LYS A 6 11.86 11.80 23.00
CA LYS A 6 10.83 12.47 22.20
C LYS A 6 10.78 13.98 22.48
N VAL A 7 10.95 14.39 23.74
CA VAL A 7 10.95 15.81 24.11
C VAL A 7 12.20 16.49 23.56
N GLN A 8 13.36 15.82 23.64
CA GLN A 8 14.59 16.32 23.05
C GLN A 8 14.54 16.41 21.52
N ALA A 9 13.88 15.46 20.86
CA ALA A 9 13.66 15.46 19.42
C ALA A 9 12.82 16.65 18.95
N VAL A 10 11.72 16.92 19.63
CA VAL A 10 10.88 18.09 19.33
C VAL A 10 11.65 19.38 19.59
N LYS A 11 12.37 19.51 20.71
CA LYS A 11 13.21 20.68 20.99
C LYS A 11 14.27 20.91 19.90
N LEU A 12 14.96 19.86 19.49
CA LEU A 12 15.99 19.94 18.46
C LEU A 12 15.39 20.36 17.12
N PHE A 13 14.27 19.75 16.72
CA PHE A 13 13.55 20.10 15.52
C PHE A 13 13.09 21.56 15.57
N SER A 14 12.36 21.96 16.62
CA SER A 14 11.87 23.34 16.80
C SER A 14 12.98 24.39 16.78
N LYS A 15 14.15 24.10 17.37
CA LYS A 15 15.32 24.99 17.28
C LYS A 15 15.74 25.27 15.84
N HIS A 16 15.70 24.26 14.97
CA HIS A 16 16.10 24.39 13.57
C HIS A 16 14.98 24.93 12.67
N THR A 17 13.74 24.92 13.14
CA THR A 17 12.58 25.42 12.38
C THR A 17 12.10 26.81 12.79
N PHE A 18 12.22 27.22 14.06
CA PHE A 18 11.71 28.49 14.57
C PHE A 18 12.81 29.43 15.11
N LYS A 19 14.09 29.00 15.12
CA LYS A 19 15.22 29.65 15.82
C LYS A 19 15.09 29.57 17.36
N GLU A 20 16.20 29.78 18.06
CA GLU A 20 16.30 29.52 19.52
C GLU A 20 15.34 30.36 20.38
N ASP A 21 14.97 31.56 19.92
CA ASP A 21 14.12 32.50 20.64
C ASP A 21 12.63 32.09 20.70
N HIS A 22 12.24 31.02 19.99
CA HIS A 22 10.87 30.53 19.87
C HIS A 22 10.73 29.07 20.34
N LEU A 23 11.32 28.76 21.50
CA LEU A 23 11.11 27.52 22.24
C LEU A 23 10.20 27.78 23.45
N PRO A 24 9.00 27.16 23.54
CA PRO A 24 8.43 26.13 22.67
C PRO A 24 7.92 26.68 21.32
N PRO A 25 7.73 25.80 20.29
CA PRO A 25 7.18 26.22 19.00
C PRO A 25 5.80 26.89 19.21
N PRO A 26 5.40 27.81 18.30
CA PRO A 26 4.08 28.44 18.38
C PRO A 26 2.98 27.38 18.48
N THR A 27 1.95 27.61 19.30
CA THR A 27 0.85 26.67 19.55
C THR A 27 0.28 26.06 18.26
N ASP A 28 0.13 26.93 17.28
CA ASP A 28 -0.31 26.68 15.91
C ASP A 28 0.53 25.69 15.08
N TYR A 29 1.77 25.43 15.49
CA TYR A 29 2.73 24.54 14.83
C TYR A 29 3.16 23.39 15.73
N LEU A 30 2.62 23.29 16.94
CA LEU A 30 3.00 22.28 17.92
C LEU A 30 2.66 20.87 17.42
N ASP A 31 1.42 20.66 16.94
CA ASP A 31 0.98 19.38 16.36
C ASP A 31 1.82 19.00 15.13
N LEU A 32 2.03 19.95 14.21
CA LEU A 32 2.86 19.75 13.02
C LEU A 32 4.30 19.35 13.39
N SER A 33 4.87 19.93 14.44
CA SER A 33 6.20 19.59 14.92
C SER A 33 6.27 18.16 15.45
N TYR A 34 5.25 17.71 16.20
CA TYR A 34 5.17 16.32 16.65
C TYR A 34 5.04 15.34 15.48
N ARG A 35 4.18 15.67 14.50
CA ARG A 35 3.98 14.85 13.29
C ARG A 35 5.25 14.77 12.44
N ALA A 36 5.99 15.88 12.28
CA ALA A 36 7.26 15.91 11.58
C ALA A 36 8.32 15.03 12.26
N VAL A 37 8.49 15.14 13.59
CA VAL A 37 9.41 14.29 14.36
C VAL A 37 9.02 12.82 14.25
N SER A 38 7.73 12.51 14.26
CA SER A 38 7.25 11.13 14.07
C SER A 38 7.54 10.59 12.66
N ALA A 39 7.40 11.42 11.63
CA ALA A 39 7.62 11.02 10.24
C ALA A 39 9.11 10.81 9.91
N VAL A 40 9.98 11.64 10.47
CA VAL A 40 11.43 11.63 10.24
C VAL A 40 12.15 10.65 11.17
N GLY A 41 11.53 10.30 12.30
CA GLY A 41 12.15 9.54 13.38
C GLY A 41 13.04 10.42 14.27
N ARG A 42 13.56 9.82 15.34
CA ARG A 42 14.28 10.53 16.41
C ARG A 42 15.79 10.62 16.16
N LEU A 43 16.16 10.78 14.89
CA LEU A 43 17.54 10.85 14.42
C LEU A 43 18.02 12.30 14.39
N PRO A 44 19.00 12.70 15.24
CA PRO A 44 19.37 14.10 15.41
C PRO A 44 19.73 14.81 14.11
N LEU A 45 20.49 14.17 13.22
CA LEU A 45 20.90 14.76 11.94
C LEU A 45 19.71 15.00 11.01
N ALA A 46 18.80 14.03 10.90
CA ALA A 46 17.62 14.14 10.05
C ALA A 46 16.67 15.25 10.54
N LEU A 47 16.47 15.35 11.86
CA LEU A 47 15.67 16.41 12.47
C LEU A 47 16.22 17.82 12.18
N LYS A 48 17.55 17.99 12.20
CA LYS A 48 18.19 19.25 11.82
C LYS A 48 17.93 19.62 10.37
N ILE A 49 18.15 18.67 9.45
CA ILE A 49 17.96 18.87 8.01
C ILE A 49 16.51 19.26 7.70
N ILE A 50 15.55 18.50 8.22
CA ILE A 50 14.12 18.75 7.97
C ILE A 50 13.64 20.02 8.68
N GLY A 51 14.11 20.29 9.91
CA GLY A 51 13.80 21.55 10.60
C GLY A 51 14.27 22.76 9.81
N SER A 52 15.52 22.75 9.33
CA SER A 52 16.03 23.83 8.48
C SER A 52 15.31 23.93 7.13
N HIS A 53 14.88 22.81 6.55
CA HIS A 53 14.09 22.81 5.31
C HIS A 53 12.69 23.43 5.48
N LEU A 54 12.07 23.26 6.65
CA LEU A 54 10.75 23.77 6.97
C LEU A 54 10.76 25.20 7.54
N HIS A 55 11.94 25.74 7.82
CA HIS A 55 12.09 27.09 8.36
C HIS A 55 11.48 28.13 7.41
N GLY A 56 10.60 28.98 7.96
CA GLY A 56 9.97 30.07 7.23
C GLY A 56 8.87 29.67 6.23
N LYS A 57 8.54 28.37 6.13
CA LYS A 57 7.47 27.88 5.25
C LYS A 57 6.08 27.99 5.87
N HIS A 58 5.05 28.07 5.03
CA HIS A 58 3.66 28.12 5.48
C HIS A 58 3.17 26.73 5.96
N LYS A 59 2.08 26.70 6.76
CA LYS A 59 1.53 25.43 7.30
C LYS A 59 1.19 24.40 6.22
N ASP A 60 0.64 24.84 5.08
CA ASP A 60 0.27 23.92 3.99
C ASP A 60 1.50 23.20 3.41
N GLU A 61 2.62 23.90 3.27
CA GLU A 61 3.88 23.32 2.81
C GLU A 61 4.47 22.35 3.83
N TRP A 62 4.31 22.62 5.13
CA TRP A 62 4.66 21.69 6.18
C TRP A 62 3.83 20.42 6.08
N GLU A 63 2.51 20.55 5.93
CA GLU A 63 1.59 19.44 5.81
C GLU A 63 1.96 18.53 4.63
N GLN A 64 2.23 19.13 3.47
CA GLN A 64 2.67 18.42 2.26
C GLN A 64 4.04 17.74 2.45
N SER A 65 4.98 18.42 3.10
CA SER A 65 6.32 17.89 3.37
C SER A 65 6.25 16.72 4.36
N ILE A 66 5.51 16.85 5.46
CA ILE A 66 5.30 15.79 6.46
C ILE A 66 4.61 14.58 5.83
N HIS A 67 3.60 14.82 4.98
CA HIS A 67 2.94 13.75 4.24
C HIS A 67 3.94 13.01 3.33
N THR A 68 4.80 13.75 2.64
CA THR A 68 5.84 13.16 1.77
C THR A 68 6.87 12.36 2.57
N LEU A 69 7.34 12.91 3.69
CA LEU A 69 8.33 12.27 4.58
C LEU A 69 7.78 10.98 5.21
N SER A 70 6.51 10.99 5.62
CA SER A 70 5.83 9.81 6.18
C SER A 70 5.76 8.65 5.19
N ARG A 71 5.81 8.95 3.87
CA ARG A 71 5.82 7.93 2.82
C ARG A 71 7.22 7.35 2.53
N ILE A 72 8.30 7.97 2.98
CA ILE A 72 9.67 7.49 2.69
C ILE A 72 9.99 6.17 3.42
N PRO A 73 9.77 6.03 4.74
CA PRO A 73 9.93 4.74 5.42
C PRO A 73 9.05 3.64 4.81
N GLN A 74 7.84 4.00 4.37
CA GLN A 74 6.94 3.09 3.66
C GLN A 74 7.53 2.62 2.32
N LYS A 75 8.24 3.47 1.58
CA LYS A 75 8.92 3.09 0.32
C LYS A 75 10.04 2.09 0.54
N ASP A 76 10.85 2.24 1.59
CA ASP A 76 11.95 1.29 1.84
C ASP A 76 11.44 -0.06 2.35
N VAL A 77 10.36 -0.07 3.14
CA VAL A 77 9.64 -1.31 3.48
C VAL A 77 9.03 -1.94 2.23
N GLN A 78 8.33 -1.18 1.39
CA GLN A 78 7.74 -1.70 0.15
C GLN A 78 8.81 -2.24 -0.82
N LYS A 79 10.00 -1.63 -0.92
CA LYS A 79 11.11 -2.19 -1.71
C LYS A 79 11.53 -3.57 -1.20
N LYS A 80 11.65 -3.74 0.12
CA LYS A 80 12.01 -5.04 0.72
C LYS A 80 10.92 -6.09 0.49
N LEU A 81 9.65 -5.72 0.68
CA LEU A 81 8.51 -6.60 0.41
C LEU A 81 8.43 -6.97 -1.09
N ARG A 82 8.78 -6.04 -1.97
CA ARG A 82 8.86 -6.29 -3.42
C ARG A 82 9.91 -7.33 -3.76
N LEU A 83 11.07 -7.35 -3.11
CA LEU A 83 12.06 -8.41 -3.33
C LEU A 83 11.50 -9.79 -3.01
N SER A 84 10.70 -9.91 -1.95
CA SER A 84 10.00 -11.17 -1.63
C SER A 84 9.03 -11.55 -2.75
N TYR A 85 8.25 -10.59 -3.26
CA TYR A 85 7.32 -10.83 -4.37
C TYR A 85 8.05 -11.21 -5.67
N ASP A 86 9.12 -10.51 -6.02
CA ASP A 86 9.89 -10.74 -7.26
C ASP A 86 10.59 -12.12 -7.25
N SER A 87 10.82 -12.71 -6.06
CA SER A 87 11.38 -14.06 -5.92
C SER A 87 10.37 -15.20 -6.11
N LEU A 88 9.08 -14.89 -6.10
CA LEU A 88 8.01 -15.87 -6.34
C LEU A 88 8.00 -16.29 -7.81
N ASP A 89 7.58 -17.52 -8.07
CA ASP A 89 7.27 -17.93 -9.43
C ASP A 89 6.03 -17.19 -9.97
N TYR A 90 5.85 -17.22 -11.29
CA TYR A 90 4.74 -16.52 -11.94
C TYR A 90 3.36 -16.89 -11.36
N ARG A 91 3.15 -18.15 -10.96
CA ARG A 91 1.85 -18.63 -10.47
C ARG A 91 1.57 -18.11 -9.07
N ALA A 92 2.56 -18.18 -8.17
CA ALA A 92 2.48 -17.61 -6.83
C ALA A 92 2.31 -16.08 -6.89
N GLN A 93 2.94 -15.40 -7.85
CA GLN A 93 2.70 -13.98 -8.11
C GLN A 93 1.24 -13.69 -8.50
N GLN A 94 0.63 -14.50 -9.37
CA GLN A 94 -0.78 -14.31 -9.73
C GLN A 94 -1.71 -14.51 -8.53
N ILE A 95 -1.49 -15.56 -7.72
CA ILE A 95 -2.28 -15.84 -6.52
C ILE A 95 -2.11 -14.71 -5.48
N PHE A 96 -0.88 -14.21 -5.28
CA PHE A 96 -0.63 -13.06 -4.41
C PHE A 96 -1.47 -11.84 -4.81
N LEU A 97 -1.47 -11.50 -6.10
CA LEU A 97 -2.24 -10.36 -6.61
C LEU A 97 -3.75 -10.58 -6.49
N ASP A 98 -4.25 -11.80 -6.69
CA ASP A 98 -5.65 -12.14 -6.49
C ASP A 98 -6.09 -11.96 -5.03
N ILE A 99 -5.27 -12.43 -4.08
CA ILE A 99 -5.54 -12.26 -2.65
C ILE A 99 -5.50 -10.78 -2.26
N ALA A 100 -4.51 -10.02 -2.75
CA ALA A 100 -4.40 -8.59 -2.47
C ALA A 100 -5.60 -7.77 -3.00
N CYS A 101 -6.12 -8.16 -4.16
CA CYS A 101 -7.20 -7.45 -4.83
C CYS A 101 -8.59 -7.87 -4.32
N PHE A 102 -8.84 -9.17 -4.13
CA PHE A 102 -10.19 -9.70 -3.99
C PHE A 102 -10.43 -10.49 -2.70
N PHE A 103 -9.48 -11.33 -2.28
CA PHE A 103 -9.76 -12.36 -1.27
C PHE A 103 -9.22 -12.08 0.13
N ASN A 104 -8.60 -10.91 0.38
CA ASN A 104 -8.12 -10.57 1.71
C ASN A 104 -9.27 -10.43 2.71
N LYS A 105 -9.23 -11.23 3.79
CA LYS A 105 -10.26 -11.38 4.84
C LYS A 105 -11.54 -12.10 4.40
N GLU A 106 -11.56 -12.63 3.17
CA GLU A 106 -12.71 -13.34 2.63
C GLU A 106 -12.66 -14.84 2.92
N LYS A 107 -13.82 -15.43 3.17
CA LYS A 107 -13.98 -16.89 3.32
C LYS A 107 -14.44 -17.47 1.98
N ILE A 108 -13.52 -17.55 1.03
CA ILE A 108 -13.80 -18.00 -0.34
C ILE A 108 -12.86 -19.15 -0.70
N ASN A 109 -13.40 -20.21 -1.29
CA ASN A 109 -12.59 -21.29 -1.86
C ASN A 109 -12.10 -20.90 -3.26
N ALA A 110 -11.05 -20.06 -3.30
CA ALA A 110 -10.41 -19.63 -4.54
C ALA A 110 -9.57 -20.75 -5.22
N MET A 111 -9.37 -21.89 -4.56
CA MET A 111 -8.53 -23.00 -5.05
C MET A 111 -9.02 -23.50 -6.41
N TYR A 112 -10.32 -23.75 -6.56
CA TYR A 112 -10.89 -24.26 -7.82
C TYR A 112 -10.67 -23.30 -9.00
N MET A 113 -10.78 -21.99 -8.74
CA MET A 113 -10.52 -20.97 -9.76
C MET A 113 -9.04 -21.00 -10.19
N TRP A 114 -8.12 -21.09 -9.24
CA TRP A 114 -6.69 -21.17 -9.51
C TRP A 114 -6.27 -22.48 -10.18
N GLU A 115 -6.91 -23.60 -9.84
CA GLU A 115 -6.75 -24.87 -10.54
C GLU A 115 -7.19 -24.77 -12.01
N ALA A 116 -8.37 -24.21 -12.27
CA ALA A 116 -8.86 -24.00 -13.63
C ALA A 116 -7.94 -23.10 -14.47
N CYS A 117 -7.19 -22.20 -13.82
CA CYS A 117 -6.17 -21.36 -14.45
C CYS A 117 -4.80 -22.04 -14.60
N ASN A 118 -4.63 -23.31 -14.21
CA ASN A 118 -3.36 -24.02 -14.14
C ASN A 118 -2.31 -23.31 -13.27
N PHE A 119 -2.73 -22.63 -12.19
CA PHE A 119 -1.82 -21.96 -11.27
C PHE A 119 -1.26 -22.89 -10.19
N HIS A 120 -1.66 -24.16 -10.15
CA HIS A 120 -1.16 -25.15 -9.19
C HIS A 120 -1.21 -24.61 -7.74
N PRO A 121 -2.42 -24.25 -7.25
CA PRO A 121 -2.56 -23.40 -6.08
C PRO A 121 -1.99 -24.01 -4.80
N GLU A 122 -1.95 -25.34 -4.65
CA GLU A 122 -1.32 -25.97 -3.49
C GLU A 122 0.17 -25.60 -3.36
N SER A 123 0.93 -25.73 -4.44
CA SER A 123 2.35 -25.38 -4.46
C SER A 123 2.54 -23.88 -4.30
N ALA A 124 1.83 -23.08 -5.11
CA ALA A 124 1.99 -21.63 -5.14
C ALA A 124 1.57 -20.98 -3.81
N LEU A 125 0.52 -21.49 -3.15
CA LEU A 125 0.12 -21.02 -1.82
C LEU A 125 1.10 -21.50 -0.73
N GLY A 126 1.69 -22.68 -0.88
CA GLY A 126 2.78 -23.16 -0.04
C GLY A 126 3.95 -22.19 -0.01
N ASP A 127 4.37 -21.67 -1.16
CA ASP A 127 5.44 -20.67 -1.27
C ASP A 127 5.05 -19.37 -0.52
N LEU A 128 3.84 -18.85 -0.75
CA LEU A 128 3.35 -17.64 -0.08
C LEU A 128 3.28 -17.79 1.45
N LEU A 129 2.88 -18.96 1.95
CA LEU A 129 2.84 -19.27 3.38
C LEU A 129 4.25 -19.38 3.96
N SER A 130 5.17 -20.06 3.26
CA SER A 130 6.56 -20.23 3.71
C SER A 130 7.30 -18.90 3.85
N MET A 131 7.02 -17.95 2.95
CA MET A 131 7.56 -16.60 2.98
C MET A 131 6.78 -15.64 3.89
N SER A 132 5.74 -16.11 4.58
CA SER A 132 4.85 -15.32 5.44
C SER A 132 4.18 -14.13 4.72
N LEU A 133 3.97 -14.24 3.40
CA LEU A 133 3.28 -13.21 2.60
C LEU A 133 1.76 -13.27 2.78
N VAL A 134 1.24 -14.44 3.13
CA VAL A 134 -0.17 -14.69 3.43
C VAL A 134 -0.25 -15.58 4.68
N LYS A 135 -1.35 -15.47 5.42
CA LYS A 135 -1.76 -16.44 6.45
C LYS A 135 -3.15 -16.95 6.16
N ILE A 136 -3.47 -18.15 6.65
CA ILE A 136 -4.83 -18.70 6.59
C ILE A 136 -5.29 -18.92 8.02
N ILE A 137 -6.37 -18.24 8.41
CA ILE A 137 -6.97 -18.37 9.74
C ILE A 137 -8.48 -18.54 9.54
N ASP A 138 -9.06 -19.57 10.14
CA ASP A 138 -10.50 -19.91 10.02
C ASP A 138 -11.00 -20.00 8.57
N GLY A 139 -10.14 -20.50 7.68
CA GLY A 139 -10.42 -20.61 6.24
C GLY A 139 -10.45 -19.28 5.49
N LYS A 140 -9.89 -18.21 6.07
CA LYS A 140 -9.76 -16.88 5.43
C LYS A 140 -8.31 -16.56 5.13
N PHE A 141 -8.06 -15.98 3.96
CA PHE A 141 -6.75 -15.42 3.65
C PHE A 141 -6.56 -14.11 4.41
N LEU A 142 -5.41 -13.96 5.06
CA LEU A 142 -4.99 -12.75 5.74
C LEU A 142 -3.68 -12.27 5.15
N MET A 143 -3.75 -11.14 4.47
CA MET A 143 -2.58 -10.43 3.96
C MET A 143 -2.42 -9.13 4.74
N HIS A 144 -1.20 -8.88 5.22
CA HIS A 144 -0.88 -7.64 5.94
C HIS A 144 -1.11 -6.43 5.02
N ASP A 145 -1.54 -5.32 5.61
CA ASP A 145 -1.92 -4.11 4.88
C ASP A 145 -0.82 -3.65 3.91
N GLN A 146 0.45 -3.69 4.30
CA GLN A 146 1.57 -3.32 3.43
C GLN A 146 1.76 -4.25 2.22
N LEU A 147 1.49 -5.55 2.36
CA LEU A 147 1.56 -6.53 1.27
C LEU A 147 0.36 -6.39 0.33
N ARG A 148 -0.83 -6.16 0.90
CA ARG A 148 -2.03 -5.85 0.14
C ARG A 148 -1.82 -4.61 -0.70
N ASP A 149 -1.31 -3.55 -0.09
CA ASP A 149 -1.09 -2.27 -0.76
C ASP A 149 0.00 -2.40 -1.83
N LEU A 150 1.08 -3.17 -1.56
CA LEU A 150 2.07 -3.53 -2.59
C LEU A 150 1.42 -4.23 -3.80
N GLY A 151 0.58 -5.25 -3.58
CA GLY A 151 -0.09 -5.97 -4.66
C GLY A 151 -1.00 -5.05 -5.50
N ARG A 152 -1.71 -4.13 -4.84
CA ARG A 152 -2.58 -3.15 -5.51
C ARG A 152 -1.77 -2.11 -6.29
N ASP A 153 -0.64 -1.68 -5.76
CA ASP A 153 0.28 -0.77 -6.43
C ASP A 153 0.87 -1.41 -7.69
N LEU A 154 1.26 -2.70 -7.61
CA LEU A 154 1.76 -3.46 -8.77
C LEU A 154 0.73 -3.53 -9.90
N VAL A 155 -0.54 -3.79 -9.59
CA VAL A 155 -1.63 -3.78 -10.58
C VAL A 155 -1.87 -2.37 -11.14
N CYS A 156 -1.74 -1.33 -10.32
CA CYS A 156 -1.89 0.05 -10.77
C CYS A 156 -0.79 0.44 -11.78
N ILE A 157 0.44 -0.04 -11.57
CA ILE A 157 1.60 0.22 -12.44
C ILE A 157 1.44 -0.37 -13.84
N GLU A 158 0.63 -1.44 -14.00
CA GLU A 158 0.40 -2.06 -15.32
C GLU A 158 -0.16 -1.04 -16.34
N ASP A 159 -1.11 -0.20 -15.91
CA ASP A 159 -1.57 0.96 -16.67
C ASP A 159 -2.21 2.00 -15.74
N PHE A 160 -1.54 3.14 -15.55
CA PHE A 160 -2.03 4.22 -14.70
C PHE A 160 -3.22 4.96 -15.31
N ILE A 161 -3.39 4.92 -16.63
CA ILE A 161 -4.33 5.76 -17.38
C ILE A 161 -5.59 4.97 -17.69
N ASP A 162 -5.46 3.74 -18.19
CA ASP A 162 -6.59 2.91 -18.56
C ASP A 162 -6.75 1.71 -17.64
N HIS A 163 -7.70 1.83 -16.72
CA HIS A 163 -8.03 0.78 -15.76
C HIS A 163 -8.47 -0.52 -16.45
N GLY A 164 -9.08 -0.44 -17.64
CA GLY A 164 -9.52 -1.60 -18.40
C GLY A 164 -8.37 -2.46 -18.96
N ARG A 165 -7.14 -1.92 -18.97
CA ARG A 165 -5.93 -2.63 -19.41
C ARG A 165 -5.17 -3.29 -18.26
N ARG A 166 -5.55 -3.02 -17.01
CA ARG A 166 -5.02 -3.70 -15.83
C ARG A 166 -5.51 -5.15 -15.79
N SER A 167 -4.67 -6.03 -15.26
CA SER A 167 -4.96 -7.45 -15.07
C SER A 167 -6.11 -7.67 -14.08
N ARG A 168 -6.28 -6.75 -13.12
CA ARG A 168 -7.23 -6.80 -12.00
C ARG A 168 -7.83 -5.42 -11.71
N LEU A 169 -9.08 -5.43 -11.25
CA LEU A 169 -9.82 -4.23 -10.85
C LEU A 169 -10.41 -4.43 -9.46
N TRP A 170 -9.78 -3.86 -8.43
CA TRP A 170 -10.21 -4.04 -7.05
C TRP A 170 -11.08 -2.88 -6.53
N GLN A 171 -11.06 -1.72 -7.19
CA GLN A 171 -11.91 -0.59 -6.82
C GLN A 171 -13.27 -0.68 -7.50
N HIS A 172 -14.35 -0.70 -6.71
CA HIS A 172 -15.72 -0.78 -7.22
C HIS A 172 -16.02 0.28 -8.29
N LYS A 173 -15.64 1.54 -8.05
CA LYS A 173 -15.86 2.65 -9.01
C LYS A 173 -15.16 2.41 -10.35
N GLU A 174 -13.93 1.88 -10.31
CA GLU A 174 -13.14 1.56 -11.50
C GLU A 174 -13.75 0.38 -12.26
N ALA A 175 -14.09 -0.70 -11.53
CA ALA A 175 -14.74 -1.88 -12.08
C ALA A 175 -16.06 -1.53 -12.78
N SER A 176 -16.95 -0.77 -12.12
CA SER A 176 -18.23 -0.35 -12.72
C SER A 176 -18.04 0.55 -13.94
N ALA A 177 -17.02 1.43 -13.94
CA ALA A 177 -16.75 2.31 -15.09
C ALA A 177 -16.25 1.52 -16.31
N VAL A 178 -15.38 0.53 -16.10
CA VAL A 178 -14.90 -0.37 -17.15
C VAL A 178 -16.05 -1.22 -17.69
N LEU A 179 -16.90 -1.79 -16.82
CA LEU A 179 -18.06 -2.58 -17.22
C LEU A 179 -19.06 -1.77 -18.07
N ARG A 180 -19.40 -0.54 -17.66
CA ARG A 180 -20.29 0.35 -18.43
C ARG A 180 -19.72 0.71 -19.80
N ARG A 181 -18.41 0.93 -19.93
CA ARG A 181 -17.77 1.13 -21.25
C ARG A 181 -17.84 -0.14 -22.12
N ALA A 182 -17.67 -1.31 -21.50
CA ALA A 182 -17.68 -2.59 -22.19
C ALA A 182 -19.09 -3.04 -22.65
N GLU A 183 -20.16 -2.65 -21.94
CA GLU A 183 -21.54 -2.92 -22.36
C GLU A 183 -21.90 -2.28 -23.71
N GLY A 184 -21.18 -1.24 -24.14
CA GLY A 184 -21.26 -0.66 -25.48
C GLY A 184 -20.52 -1.43 -26.59
N THR A 185 -19.66 -2.40 -26.26
CA THR A 185 -18.83 -3.16 -27.23
C THR A 185 -19.00 -4.68 -27.09
N LYS A 186 -19.77 -5.29 -28.01
CA LYS A 186 -20.17 -6.72 -28.02
C LYS A 186 -19.04 -7.76 -27.89
N LYS A 187 -17.76 -7.40 -28.08
CA LYS A 187 -16.62 -8.34 -28.08
C LYS A 187 -16.06 -8.70 -26.70
N PHE A 188 -16.24 -7.86 -25.67
CA PHE A 188 -15.55 -8.04 -24.37
C PHE A 188 -16.36 -8.81 -23.31
N LYS A 189 -17.68 -8.98 -23.52
CA LYS A 189 -18.56 -9.81 -22.68
C LYS A 189 -18.10 -11.27 -22.54
N ARG A 190 -17.14 -11.78 -23.31
CA ARG A 190 -16.64 -13.15 -23.15
C ARG A 190 -15.42 -13.26 -22.24
N SER A 191 -14.53 -12.25 -22.20
CA SER A 191 -13.26 -12.33 -21.46
C SER A 191 -13.41 -11.98 -19.98
N VAL A 192 -14.35 -11.10 -19.62
CA VAL A 192 -14.64 -10.77 -18.21
C VAL A 192 -15.39 -11.93 -17.55
N TYR A 193 -16.37 -12.53 -18.23
CA TYR A 193 -17.11 -13.69 -17.71
C TYR A 193 -16.24 -14.94 -17.54
N LEU A 194 -15.11 -15.05 -18.27
CA LEU A 194 -14.14 -16.12 -18.07
C LEU A 194 -13.22 -15.89 -16.85
N LYS A 195 -13.06 -14.65 -16.36
CA LYS A 195 -12.28 -14.31 -15.15
C LYS A 195 -13.13 -14.04 -13.90
N MET A 196 -14.39 -13.66 -14.07
CA MET A 196 -15.36 -13.32 -13.01
C MET A 196 -16.60 -14.26 -12.96
N PRO A 197 -16.58 -15.54 -13.36
CA PRO A 197 -17.82 -16.32 -13.39
C PRO A 197 -18.42 -16.57 -12.00
N PHE A 198 -17.68 -16.38 -10.89
CA PHE A 198 -18.16 -16.77 -9.56
C PHE A 198 -18.55 -15.63 -8.60
N VAL A 199 -18.37 -14.36 -8.98
CA VAL A 199 -18.72 -13.23 -8.08
C VAL A 199 -20.15 -12.72 -8.30
N LEU A 200 -20.80 -13.12 -9.41
CA LEU A 200 -22.15 -12.65 -9.75
C LEU A 200 -23.29 -13.60 -9.34
N ASP A 201 -23.01 -14.78 -8.77
CA ASP A 201 -24.06 -15.73 -8.34
C ASP A 201 -24.53 -15.52 -6.89
N MET A 202 -24.31 -14.33 -6.29
CA MET A 202 -24.77 -14.00 -4.92
C MET A 202 -25.92 -12.99 -4.86
N GLU A 203 -26.67 -12.81 -5.95
CA GLU A 203 -27.99 -12.16 -5.91
C GLU A 203 -29.00 -12.93 -6.78
N ASN A 204 -29.52 -14.04 -6.24
CA ASN A 204 -30.93 -14.42 -6.38
C ASN A 204 -31.36 -15.38 -5.26
#